data_AF-A0A2D5Z7A6-F1
#
_entry.id   AF-A0A2D5Z7A6-F1
#
_cell.length_a   1.000
_cell.length_b   1.000
_cell.length_c   1.000
_cell.angle_alpha   90.00
_cell.angle_beta   90.00
_cell.angle_gamma   90.00
#
_symmetry.space_group_name_H-M   'P 1'
#
loop_
_entity.id
_entity.type
_entity.pdbx_description
1 polymer ?
#
loop_
_entity_poly.entity_id
_entity_poly.type
_entity_poly.pdbx_seq_one_letter_code
_entity_poly.pdbx_strand_id
1 'polypeptide(L)' 'MAWRRVLLAFPLVPLLVTLSGLLLGAGGCERTLFPENAQRTPYERYQILRGKYRPATEEDVYGINRPALRSRLRPLE' A
#
# COMPACT_ATOMS: atom_id res chain seq x y z
N MET A 1 -25.60 -20.19 -41.46
CA MET A 1 -25.21 -20.22 -40.04
C MET A 1 -24.49 -18.94 -39.54
N ALA A 2 -24.55 -17.80 -40.26
CA ALA A 2 -23.86 -16.56 -39.84
C ALA A 2 -24.73 -15.64 -38.95
N TRP A 3 -26.06 -15.66 -39.12
CA TRP A 3 -26.99 -14.73 -38.45
C TRP A 3 -27.05 -14.90 -36.92
N ARG A 4 -26.91 -16.13 -36.44
CA ARG A 4 -27.00 -16.47 -35.01
C ARG A 4 -25.82 -15.92 -34.19
N ARG A 5 -24.66 -15.69 -34.81
CA ARG A 5 -23.48 -15.08 -34.17
C ARG A 5 -23.64 -13.56 -33.99
N VAL A 6 -24.32 -12.91 -34.95
CA VAL A 6 -24.57 -11.46 -34.94
C VAL A 6 -25.60 -11.09 -33.86
N LEU A 7 -26.64 -11.91 -33.69
CA LEU A 7 -27.65 -11.70 -32.65
C LEU A 7 -27.12 -11.94 -31.22
N LEU A 8 -26.13 -12.83 -31.04
CA LEU A 8 -25.47 -13.07 -29.76
C LEU A 8 -24.42 -12.00 -29.41
N ALA A 9 -23.80 -11.36 -30.40
CA ALA A 9 -22.82 -10.29 -30.18
C ALA A 9 -23.46 -8.98 -29.70
N PHE A 10 -24.70 -8.70 -30.09
CA PHE A 10 -25.42 -7.47 -29.77
C PHE A 10 -25.63 -7.21 -28.25
N PRO A 11 -25.95 -8.21 -27.40
CA PRO A 11 -26.01 -8.02 -25.94
C PRO A 11 -24.65 -8.21 -25.24
N LEU A 12 -23.68 -8.89 -25.86
CA LEU A 12 -22.38 -9.16 -25.24
C LEU A 12 -21.48 -7.92 -25.16
N VAL A 13 -21.55 -7.04 -26.16
CA VAL A 13 -20.76 -5.79 -26.18
C VAL A 13 -21.15 -4.84 -25.03
N PRO A 14 -22.44 -4.48 -24.80
CA PRO A 14 -22.80 -3.61 -23.68
C PRO A 14 -22.55 -4.27 -22.32
N LEU A 15 -22.71 -5.60 -22.21
CA LEU A 15 -22.37 -6.35 -21.00
C LEU A 15 -20.87 -6.27 -20.66
N LEU A 16 -20.00 -6.39 -21.65
CA LEU A 16 -18.56 -6.28 -21.44
C LEU A 16 -18.13 -4.85 -21.07
N VAL A 17 -18.79 -3.84 -21.63
CA VAL A 17 -18.51 -2.42 -21.31
C VAL A 17 -18.92 -2.08 -19.88
N THR A 18 -20.10 -2.53 -19.43
CA THR A 18 -20.56 -2.29 -18.05
C THR A 18 -19.70 -3.03 -17.03
N LEU A 19 -19.29 -4.26 -17.33
CA LEU A 19 -18.44 -5.06 -16.45
C LEU A 19 -17.03 -4.47 -16.33
N SER A 20 -16.47 -3.96 -17.43
CA SER A 20 -15.22 -3.19 -17.46
C SER A 20 -15.30 -1.93 -16.59
N GLY A 21 -16.39 -1.15 -16.71
CA GLY A 21 -16.60 0.05 -15.89
C GLY A 21 -16.67 -0.25 -14.39
N LEU A 22 -17.31 -1.36 -14.01
CA LEU A 22 -17.41 -1.81 -12.62
C LEU A 22 -16.04 -2.20 -12.04
N LEU A 23 -15.23 -2.93 -12.81
CA LEU A 23 -13.89 -3.35 -12.40
C LEU A 23 -12.93 -2.17 -12.19
N LEU A 24 -13.00 -1.14 -13.05
CA LEU A 24 -12.18 0.07 -12.92
C LEU A 24 -12.63 0.97 -11.76
N GLY A 25 -13.93 1.02 -11.46
CA GLY A 25 -14.47 1.79 -10.33
C GLY A 25 -14.18 1.19 -8.96
N ALA A 26 -13.99 -0.13 -8.88
CA ALA A 26 -13.67 -0.83 -7.64
C ALA A 26 -12.17 -0.73 -7.24
N GLY A 27 -11.29 -0.28 -8.14
CA GLY A 27 -9.87 -0.04 -7.89
C GLY A 27 -9.59 1.29 -7.17
N GLY A 28 -10.31 1.60 -6.10
CA GLY A 28 -10.06 2.77 -5.26
C GLY A 28 -8.89 2.53 -4.29
N CYS A 29 -8.05 3.54 -4.10
CA CYS A 29 -6.83 3.59 -3.27
C CYS A 29 -6.61 2.38 -2.34
N GLU A 30 -5.76 1.45 -2.78
CA GLU A 30 -5.32 0.26 -2.04
C GLU A 30 -4.74 0.59 -0.66
N ARG A 31 -4.17 1.79 -0.50
CA ARG A 31 -3.55 2.22 0.76
C ARG A 31 -3.63 3.73 0.94
N THR A 32 -3.89 4.16 2.17
CA THR A 32 -3.85 5.59 2.52
C THR A 32 -2.39 6.05 2.49
N LEU A 33 -2.06 6.97 1.56
CA LEU A 33 -0.69 7.46 1.40
C LEU A 33 -0.18 8.17 2.67
N PHE A 34 -1.11 8.81 3.38
CA PHE A 34 -0.84 9.66 4.54
C PHE A 34 -1.91 9.44 5.62
N PRO A 35 -1.82 8.38 6.44
CA PRO A 35 -2.75 8.16 7.53
C PRO A 35 -2.69 9.33 8.52
N GLU A 36 -3.84 9.81 8.99
CA GLU A 36 -3.93 10.93 9.93
C GLU A 36 -3.18 10.65 11.24
N ASN A 37 -3.22 9.39 11.69
CA ASN A 37 -2.59 8.94 12.93
C ASN A 37 -1.15 8.42 12.74
N ALA A 38 -0.58 8.56 11.54
CA ALA A 38 0.81 8.18 11.32
C ALA A 38 1.73 9.17 12.06
N GLN A 39 2.56 8.64 12.95
CA GLN A 39 3.60 9.43 13.63
C GLN A 39 4.62 9.86 12.57
N ARG A 40 4.66 11.16 12.24
CA ARG A 40 5.59 11.73 11.25
C ARG A 40 6.62 12.57 11.97
N THR A 41 7.87 12.12 12.00
CA THR A 41 8.96 12.96 12.48
C THR A 41 9.82 13.41 11.29
N PRO A 42 10.15 14.71 11.13
CA PRO A 42 11.00 15.19 10.04
C PRO A 42 12.36 14.49 10.01
N TYR A 43 12.85 14.11 11.19
CA TYR A 43 14.13 13.44 11.37
C TYR A 43 14.13 12.00 10.84
N GLU A 44 13.04 11.26 11.04
CA GLU A 44 12.89 9.89 10.56
C GLU A 44 12.90 9.81 9.04
N ARG A 45 12.13 10.68 8.37
CA ARG A 45 12.16 10.75 6.89
C ARG A 45 13.56 11.08 6.37
N TYR A 46 14.25 12.04 7.00
CA TYR A 46 15.61 12.41 6.64
C TYR A 46 16.59 11.23 6.77
N GLN A 47 16.49 10.43 7.84
CA GLN A 47 17.35 9.26 8.03
C GLN A 47 17.03 8.14 7.03
N ILE A 48 15.75 7.86 6.77
CA ILE A 48 15.31 6.83 5.82
C ILE A 48 15.90 7.10 4.43
N LEU A 49 15.79 8.35 3.95
CA LEU A 49 16.32 8.75 2.65
C LEU A 49 17.85 8.62 2.53
N ARG A 50 18.56 8.55 3.66
CA ARG A 50 20.03 8.40 3.72
C ARG A 50 20.48 7.00 4.13
N GLY A 51 19.55 6.05 4.28
CA GLY A 51 19.84 4.70 4.77
C GLY A 51 20.35 4.67 6.22
N LYS A 52 20.15 5.73 6.99
CA LYS A 52 20.61 5.86 8.39
C LYS A 52 19.48 5.68 9.41
N TYR A 53 18.34 5.12 8.99
CA TYR A 53 17.16 4.94 9.84
C TYR A 53 17.44 3.99 11.00
N ARG A 54 16.99 4.37 12.20
CA ARG A 54 17.03 3.52 13.40
C ARG A 54 15.68 3.50 14.09
N PRO A 55 15.08 2.32 14.31
CA PRO A 55 13.74 2.22 14.89
C PRO A 55 13.69 2.83 16.30
N ALA A 56 12.54 3.37 16.67
CA ALA A 56 12.34 3.93 18.00
C ALA A 56 12.15 2.85 19.07
N THR A 57 11.49 1.75 18.67
CA THR A 57 11.16 0.61 19.53
C THR A 57 11.62 -0.69 18.90
N GLU A 58 11.92 -1.66 19.75
CA GLU A 58 12.29 -3.03 19.39
C GLU A 58 11.50 -3.97 20.30
N GLU A 59 11.12 -5.11 19.74
CA GLU A 59 10.35 -6.14 20.46
C GLU A 59 11.31 -7.02 21.27
N ASP A 60 11.06 -7.17 22.57
CA ASP A 60 11.84 -8.06 23.44
C ASP A 60 11.47 -9.54 23.19
N VAL A 61 12.23 -10.47 23.78
CA VAL A 61 11.98 -11.94 23.71
C VAL A 61 10.59 -12.35 24.20
N TYR A 62 9.89 -11.47 24.93
CA TYR A 62 8.54 -11.65 25.44
C TYR A 62 7.46 -10.95 24.60
N GLY A 63 7.79 -10.38 23.44
CA GLY A 63 6.83 -9.67 22.59
C GLY A 63 6.50 -8.24 23.05
N ILE A 64 7.25 -7.71 24.01
CA ILE A 64 6.98 -6.38 24.60
C ILE A 64 7.79 -5.33 23.85
N ASN A 65 7.11 -4.31 23.32
CA ASN A 65 7.76 -3.15 22.71
C ASN A 65 8.54 -2.34 23.76
N ARG A 66 9.86 -2.22 23.57
CA ARG A 66 10.76 -1.42 24.43
C ARG A 66 11.56 -0.43 23.58
N PRO A 67 12.10 0.65 24.18
CA PRO A 67 12.95 1.59 23.45
C PRO A 67 14.21 0.93 22.89
N ALA A 68 14.48 1.12 21.60
CA ALA A 68 15.62 0.50 20.91
C ALA A 68 16.94 1.26 21.16
N LEU A 69 17.35 1.40 22.43
CA LEU A 69 18.51 2.21 22.82
C LEU A 69 19.81 1.72 22.19
N ARG A 70 20.02 0.40 22.15
CA ARG A 70 21.25 -0.21 21.61
C ARG A 70 21.44 0.12 20.13
N SER A 71 20.39 -0.03 19.31
CA SER A 71 20.46 0.29 17.89
C SER A 71 20.70 1.79 17.69
N ARG A 72 20.01 2.63 18.48
CA ARG A 72 20.11 4.11 18.43
C ARG A 72 21.45 4.67 18.85
N LEU A 73 22.14 4.04 19.79
CA LEU A 73 23.42 4.53 20.32
C LEU A 73 24.65 3.97 19.58
N ARG A 74 24.46 3.11 18.56
CA ARG A 74 25.59 2.66 17.73
C ARG A 74 26.30 3.85 17.08
N PRO A 75 27.63 3.84 16.93
CA PRO A 75 28.33 4.84 16.14
C PRO A 75 27.74 4.97 14.73
N LEU A 76 27.74 6.18 14.19
CA LEU A 76 27.42 6.43 12.79
C LEU A 76 28.74 6.27 12.03
N GLU A 77 28.81 5.31 11.11
CA GLU A 77 29.90 5.26 10.14
C GLU A 77 29.75 6.35 9.06
#